data_AF-A0A2N1SVW8-F1
#
_entry.id   AF-A0A2N1SVW8-F1
#
_cell.length_a   1.000
_cell.length_b   1.000
_cell.length_c   1.000
_cell.angle_alpha   90.00
_cell.angle_beta   90.00
_cell.angle_gamma   90.00
#
_symmetry.space_group_name_H-M   'P 1'
#
loop_
_entity.id
_entity.type
_entity.pdbx_description
1 polymer ?
#
loop_
_entity_poly.entity_id
_entity_poly.type
_entity_poly.pdbx_seq_one_letter_code
_entity_poly.pdbx_strand_id
1 'polypeptide(L)'
;MLYERKKSMATQQQIINAWSKAQIHSNYPDGSVRIDAYGSIMSLGEYGKQTEYGWEIDHELPQHGFSVLSSLMANQRALHWRNNRSKGDKIDPSSLRKWQ
;
A
#
# COMPACT_ATOMS: atom_id res chain seq x y z
N MET A 1 7.05 -27.17 -10.28
CA MET A 1 8.07 -26.23 -9.77
C MET A 1 7.40 -24.89 -9.52
N LEU A 2 6.88 -24.70 -8.31
CA LEU A 2 6.26 -23.43 -7.92
C LEU A 2 7.40 -22.47 -7.59
N TYR A 3 7.53 -21.43 -8.39
CA TYR A 3 8.50 -20.37 -8.20
C TYR A 3 8.13 -19.66 -6.88
N GLU A 4 8.79 -20.02 -5.78
CA GLU A 4 8.67 -19.28 -4.54
C GLU A 4 9.09 -17.85 -4.83
N ARG A 5 8.11 -16.95 -4.86
CA ARG A 5 8.31 -15.51 -5.02
C ARG A 5 9.12 -15.07 -3.80
N LYS A 6 10.45 -15.06 -3.91
CA LYS A 6 11.32 -14.31 -3.01
C LYS A 6 10.73 -12.91 -2.94
N LYS A 7 10.10 -12.57 -1.82
CA LYS A 7 9.53 -11.25 -1.56
C LYS A 7 10.72 -10.30 -1.45
N SER A 8 11.22 -9.78 -2.58
CA SER A 8 12.32 -8.82 -2.59
C SER A 8 11.88 -7.62 -1.76
N MET A 9 12.72 -7.18 -0.82
CA MET A 9 12.43 -5.99 -0.03
C MET A 9 12.19 -4.80 -0.97
N ALA A 10 11.16 -4.00 -0.67
CA ALA A 10 10.87 -2.80 -1.45
C ALA A 10 12.04 -1.81 -1.37
N THR A 11 12.29 -1.10 -2.46
CA THR A 11 13.32 -0.04 -2.45
C THR A 11 12.86 1.14 -1.59
N GLN A 12 13.82 1.94 -1.07
CA GLN A 12 13.47 3.17 -0.34
C GLN A 12 12.60 4.10 -1.18
N GLN A 13 12.84 4.19 -2.49
CA GLN A 13 12.03 4.98 -3.40
C GLN A 13 10.58 4.49 -3.48
N GLN A 14 10.35 3.17 -3.47
CA GLN A 14 9.01 2.59 -3.45
C GLN A 14 8.30 2.88 -2.12
N ILE A 15 9.00 2.75 -1.01
CA ILE A 15 8.47 3.05 0.33
C ILE A 15 8.03 4.51 0.41
N ILE A 16 8.92 5.45 0.02
CA ILE A 16 8.63 6.88 0.04
C ILE A 16 7.46 7.23 -0.89
N ASN A 17 7.45 6.67 -2.11
CA ASN A 17 6.39 6.92 -3.08
C ASN A 17 5.03 6.35 -2.65
N ALA A 18 5.00 5.16 -2.04
CA ALA A 18 3.75 4.59 -1.53
C ALA A 18 3.24 5.38 -0.30
N TRP A 19 4.15 5.75 0.60
CA TRP A 19 3.86 6.54 1.79
C TRP A 19 3.31 7.93 1.43
N SER A 20 3.93 8.61 0.46
CA SER A 20 3.56 9.97 0.08
C SER A 20 2.13 10.09 -0.46
N LYS A 21 1.55 8.99 -0.95
CA LYS A 21 0.17 8.92 -1.45
C LYS A 21 -0.89 8.75 -0.37
N ALA A 22 -0.53 8.26 0.82
CA ALA A 22 -1.48 8.12 1.92
C ALA A 22 -1.84 9.48 2.52
N GLN A 23 -3.03 9.59 3.10
CA GLN A 23 -3.52 10.85 3.67
C GLN A 23 -2.74 11.21 4.94
N ILE A 24 -2.31 12.47 5.08
CA ILE A 24 -1.68 12.96 6.32
C ILE A 24 -2.71 12.96 7.45
N HIS A 25 -2.36 12.39 8.60
CA HIS A 25 -3.20 12.48 9.80
C HIS A 25 -3.15 13.93 10.33
N SER A 26 -4.30 14.56 10.55
CA SER A 26 -4.38 16.00 10.89
C SER A 26 -3.55 16.42 12.09
N ASN A 27 -3.45 15.54 13.10
CA ASN A 27 -2.68 15.79 14.33
C ASN A 27 -1.15 15.64 14.16
N TYR A 28 -0.68 15.14 13.02
CA TYR A 28 0.73 14.90 12.72
C TYR A 28 1.09 15.51 11.36
N PRO A 29 1.15 16.85 11.28
CA PRO A 29 1.34 17.57 10.02
C PRO A 29 2.71 17.35 9.37
N ASP A 30 3.69 16.81 10.12
CA ASP A 30 4.99 16.39 9.61
C ASP A 30 4.92 15.17 8.66
N GLY A 31 3.75 14.52 8.58
CA GLY A 31 3.52 13.35 7.73
C GLY A 31 4.17 12.07 8.24
N SER A 32 4.61 12.04 9.51
CA SER A 32 5.11 10.84 10.20
C SER A 32 4.01 9.82 10.48
N VAL A 33 2.76 10.28 10.59
CA VAL A 33 1.56 9.47 10.75
C VAL A 33 0.59 9.75 9.60
N ARG A 34 0.08 8.68 8.99
CA ARG A 34 -0.84 8.75 7.85
C ARG A 34 -2.00 7.80 8.02
N ILE A 35 -3.05 8.03 7.24
CA ILE A 35 -4.27 7.24 7.20
C ILE A 35 -4.32 6.53 5.85
N ASP A 36 -4.57 5.22 5.87
CA ASP A 36 -4.71 4.44 4.65
C ASP A 36 -6.09 4.64 3.98
N ALA A 37 -6.28 4.02 2.81
CA ALA A 37 -7.51 4.16 2.03
C ALA A 37 -8.78 3.66 2.75
N TYR A 38 -8.63 2.92 3.85
CA TYR A 38 -9.74 2.37 4.63
C TYR A 38 -9.88 3.03 6.02
N GLY A 39 -9.14 4.11 6.27
CA GLY A 39 -9.25 4.87 7.52
C GLY A 39 -8.33 4.38 8.65
N SER A 40 -7.47 3.39 8.42
CA SER A 40 -6.55 2.90 9.45
C SER A 40 -5.32 3.80 9.58
N ILE A 41 -4.91 4.06 10.82
CA ILE A 41 -3.71 4.86 11.12
C ILE A 41 -2.45 4.02 10.91
N MET A 42 -1.42 4.65 10.35
CA MET A 42 -0.11 4.07 10.07
C MET A 42 0.99 5.03 10.53
N SER A 43 2.15 4.47 10.91
CA SER A 43 3.35 5.24 11.25
C SER A 43 4.48 4.94 10.28
N LEU A 44 5.20 5.97 9.82
CA LEU A 44 6.30 5.83 8.87
C LEU A 44 7.38 4.86 9.40
N GLY A 45 7.68 4.91 10.70
CA GLY A 45 8.68 4.04 11.36
C GLY A 45 8.26 2.59 11.54
N GLU A 46 7.01 2.26 11.21
CA GLU A 46 6.40 0.93 11.38
C GLU A 46 6.25 0.17 10.05
N TYR A 47 6.93 0.62 8.99
CA TYR A 47 6.94 -0.07 7.71
C TYR A 47 7.38 -1.54 7.83
N GLY A 48 6.60 -2.45 7.26
CA GLY A 48 6.84 -3.90 7.24
C GLY A 48 6.55 -4.62 8.54
N LYS A 49 6.08 -3.92 9.59
CA LYS A 49 5.75 -4.51 10.88
C LYS A 49 4.26 -4.82 10.99
N GLN A 50 3.89 -5.77 11.83
CA GLN A 50 2.50 -6.14 12.14
C GLN A 50 2.06 -5.59 13.51
N THR A 51 2.32 -4.32 13.74
CA THR A 51 1.94 -3.59 14.97
C THR A 51 0.61 -2.86 14.78
N GLU A 52 0.16 -2.12 15.79
CA GLU A 52 -1.04 -1.28 15.71
C GLU A 52 -1.00 -0.23 14.59
N TYR A 53 0.20 0.21 14.20
CA TYR A 53 0.41 1.25 13.17
C TYR A 53 1.23 0.73 11.99
N GLY A 54 1.38 -0.59 11.89
CA GLY A 54 2.19 -1.26 10.89
C GLY A 54 1.56 -1.23 9.50
N TRP A 55 2.39 -1.11 8.47
CA TRP A 55 1.89 -1.00 7.11
C TRP A 55 2.81 -1.66 6.08
N GLU A 56 2.23 -2.03 4.95
CA GLU A 56 2.92 -2.65 3.82
C GLU A 56 2.56 -1.90 2.53
N ILE A 57 3.38 -2.08 1.49
CA ILE A 57 3.02 -1.64 0.13
C ILE A 57 2.07 -2.68 -0.47
N ASP A 58 0.97 -2.22 -1.04
CA ASP A 58 0.02 -3.03 -1.81
C ASP A 58 -0.30 -2.36 -3.16
N HIS A 59 -0.87 -3.15 -4.07
CA HIS A 59 -1.33 -2.69 -5.37
C HIS A 59 -2.82 -2.29 -5.31
N GLU A 60 -3.16 -1.10 -5.81
CA GLU A 60 -4.55 -0.62 -5.92
C GLU A 60 -5.36 -1.55 -6.86
N LEU A 61 -4.80 -1.85 -8.03
CA LEU A 61 -5.34 -2.81 -8.99
C LEU A 61 -4.61 -4.16 -8.89
N PRO A 62 -5.33 -5.29 -8.95
CA PRO A 62 -4.74 -6.62 -8.92
C PRO A 62 -3.96 -6.93 -10.20
N GLN A 63 -3.03 -7.87 -10.05
CA GLN A 63 -2.12 -8.28 -11.12
C GLN A 63 -2.83 -9.01 -12.28
N HIS A 64 -3.90 -9.73 -11.98
CA HIS A 64 -4.73 -10.42 -12.98
C HIS A 64 -5.67 -9.43 -13.68
N GLY A 65 -5.45 -9.22 -14.99
CA GLY A 65 -6.26 -8.35 -15.85
C GLY A 65 -5.62 -7.00 -16.22
N PHE A 66 -4.60 -6.56 -15.48
CA PHE A 66 -3.93 -5.26 -15.67
C PHE A 66 -2.39 -5.38 -15.65
N SER A 67 -1.85 -6.44 -16.24
CA SER A 67 -0.44 -6.86 -16.09
C SER A 67 0.59 -5.73 -16.32
N VAL A 68 0.35 -4.86 -17.30
CA VAL A 68 1.22 -3.71 -17.63
C VAL A 68 1.16 -2.60 -16.56
N LEU A 69 -0.01 -2.35 -15.97
CA LEU A 69 -0.21 -1.32 -14.93
C LEU A 69 0.19 -1.82 -13.54
N SER A 70 0.11 -3.13 -13.32
CA SER A 70 0.32 -3.77 -12.01
C SER A 70 1.72 -3.56 -11.43
N SER A 71 2.74 -3.43 -12.27
CA SER A 71 4.14 -3.22 -11.88
C SER A 71 4.53 -1.75 -11.73
N LEU A 72 3.64 -0.82 -12.10
CA LEU A 72 3.94 0.61 -12.03
C LEU A 72 3.92 1.09 -10.59
N MET A 73 4.91 1.91 -10.23
CA MET A 73 4.91 2.64 -8.96
C MET A 73 3.64 3.48 -8.77
N ALA A 74 2.95 3.85 -9.85
CA ALA A 74 1.65 4.53 -9.82
C ALA A 74 0.55 3.67 -9.17
N ASN A 75 0.58 2.35 -9.36
CA ASN A 75 -0.38 1.40 -8.80
C ASN A 75 -0.07 0.98 -7.35
N GLN A 76 1.07 1.41 -6.80
CA GLN A 76 1.45 1.11 -5.41
C GLN A 76 0.85 2.12 -4.43
N ARG A 77 0.33 1.64 -3.29
CA ARG A 77 -0.13 2.45 -2.16
C ARG A 77 0.32 1.87 -0.83
N ALA A 78 0.40 2.73 0.20
CA ALA A 78 0.54 2.28 1.58
C ALA A 78 -0.82 1.79 2.11
N LEU A 79 -0.83 0.60 2.72
CA LEU A 79 -1.99 0.06 3.44
C LEU A 79 -1.59 -0.47 4.80
N HIS A 80 -2.46 -0.28 5.79
CA HIS A 80 -2.29 -0.94 7.07
C HIS A 80 -2.30 -2.46 6.88
N TRP A 81 -1.42 -3.19 7.59
CA TRP A 81 -1.18 -4.61 7.30
C TRP A 81 -2.46 -5.47 7.39
N ARG A 82 -3.38 -5.15 8.31
CA ARG A 82 -4.69 -5.85 8.43
C ARG A 82 -5.57 -5.62 7.21
N ASN A 83 -5.60 -4.39 6.70
CA ASN A 83 -6.40 -4.03 5.52
C ASN A 83 -5.82 -4.66 4.26
N ASN A 84 -4.49 -4.71 4.16
CA ASN A 84 -3.80 -5.43 3.08
C ASN A 84 -4.20 -6.92 3.07
N ARG A 85 -4.14 -7.60 4.23
CA ARG A 85 -4.55 -9.01 4.36
C ARG A 85 -6.03 -9.22 4.05
N SER A 86 -6.89 -8.31 4.48
CA SER A 86 -8.34 -8.38 4.24
C SER A 86 -8.71 -8.16 2.78
N LYS A 87 -7.99 -7.27 2.07
CA LYS A 87 -8.19 -7.01 0.64
C LYS A 87 -7.75 -8.22 -0.19
N GLY A 88 -6.55 -8.74 0.06
CA GLY A 88 -5.94 -9.77 -0.78
C GLY A 88 -5.90 -9.33 -2.25
N ASP A 89 -6.31 -10.22 -3.16
CA ASP A 89 -6.32 -9.96 -4.61
C ASP A 89 -7.60 -9.27 -5.10
N LYS A 90 -8.48 -8.84 -4.21
CA LYS A 90 -9.73 -8.18 -4.60
C LYS A 90 -9.48 -6.75 -5.08
N ILE A 91 -10.24 -6.34 -6.09
CA ILE A 91 -10.30 -4.96 -6.53
C ILE A 91 -11.08 -4.16 -5.48
N ASP A 92 -10.49 -3.06 -5.03
CA ASP A 92 -11.20 -2.03 -4.29
C ASP A 92 -12.02 -1.18 -5.30
N PRO A 93 -13.37 -1.20 -5.25
CA PRO A 93 -14.19 -0.49 -6.22
C PRO A 93 -13.92 1.02 -6.26
N SER A 94 -13.43 1.60 -5.17
CA SER A 94 -13.04 3.02 -5.13
C SER A 94 -11.83 3.31 -6.03
N SER A 95 -10.96 2.32 -6.23
CA SER A 95 -9.77 2.45 -7.07
C SER A 95 -10.12 2.44 -8.57
N LEU A 96 -11.23 1.83 -8.98
CA LEU A 96 -11.61 1.76 -10.40
C LEU A 96 -11.92 3.13 -11.02
N ARG A 97 -12.50 4.07 -10.27
CA ARG A 97 -12.82 5.42 -10.76
C ARG A 97 -11.60 6.27 -11.09
N LYS A 98 -10.44 5.94 -10.49
CA LYS A 98 -9.18 6.67 -10.68
C LYS A 98 -8.46 6.29 -11.97
N TRP A 99 -8.80 5.14 -12.54
CA TRP A 99 -8.12 4.55 -13.71
C TRP A 99 -9.02 4.49 -14.96
N GLN A 100 -10.16 5.18 -14.95
CA GLN A 100 -11.02 5.45 -16.11
C GLN A 100 -10.73 6.84 -16.66
#